data_AF-A0A1V6FIT8-F1
#
_entry.id   AF-A0A1V6FIT8-F1
#
_cell.length_a   1.000
_cell.length_b   1.000
_cell.length_c   1.000
_cell.angle_alpha   90.00
_cell.angle_beta   90.00
_cell.angle_gamma   90.00
#
_symmetry.space_group_name_H-M   'P 1'
#
loop_
_entity.id
_entity.type
_entity.pdbx_description
1 polymer ?
#
loop_
_entity_poly.entity_id
_entity_poly.type
_entity_poly.pdbx_seq_one_letter_code
_entity_poly.pdbx_strand_id
1 'polypeptide(L)'
;MVFNPELEPGDIITNDKLTDIFGCSPQGGMRRSKKTNTLVLISNHDKLNNPYNDRWIGNIFHYTGMGMEGDQSLDFKQNKTLANSKNNPNLGVFLFEVFEPKKYVYVGEVELADRPYQEKQRDANGINRNVWIFPLKLKDNYLPPVILKETLEDLISKREN
;
A
#
# COMPACT_ATOMS: atom_id res chain seq x y z
N MET A 1 20.55 10.19 -6.46
CA MET A 1 19.42 10.65 -7.30
C MET A 1 18.15 10.07 -6.71
N VAL A 2 17.10 10.88 -6.61
CA VAL A 2 15.76 10.41 -6.22
C VAL A 2 15.17 9.66 -7.41
N PHE A 3 14.54 8.51 -7.17
CA PHE A 3 13.93 7.70 -8.22
C PHE A 3 12.67 8.40 -8.75
N ASN A 4 12.54 8.51 -10.08
CA ASN A 4 11.34 9.02 -10.73
C ASN A 4 10.67 7.88 -11.53
N PRO A 5 9.42 7.49 -11.22
CA PRO A 5 8.72 6.43 -11.95
C PRO A 5 8.19 6.85 -13.33
N GLU A 6 8.19 8.14 -13.67
CA GLU A 6 7.51 8.68 -14.87
C GLU A 6 6.03 8.29 -14.93
N LEU A 7 5.35 8.37 -13.77
CA LEU A 7 3.91 8.12 -13.61
C LEU A 7 3.24 9.33 -12.97
N GLU A 8 2.00 9.59 -13.36
CA GLU A 8 1.14 10.62 -12.76
C GLU A 8 0.05 9.97 -11.89
N PRO A 9 -0.33 10.58 -10.75
CA PRO A 9 -1.42 10.07 -9.92
C PRO A 9 -2.70 9.82 -10.74
N GLY A 10 -3.26 8.62 -10.60
CA GLY A 10 -4.40 8.14 -11.39
C GLY A 10 -4.01 7.21 -12.55
N ASP A 11 -2.74 7.15 -12.95
CA ASP A 11 -2.28 6.22 -13.97
C ASP A 11 -2.61 4.77 -13.61
N ILE A 12 -3.12 4.03 -14.59
CA ILE A 12 -3.45 2.62 -14.43
C ILE A 12 -2.43 1.78 -15.20
N ILE A 13 -1.65 0.98 -14.50
CA ILE A 13 -0.62 0.13 -15.09
C ILE A 13 -0.84 -1.35 -14.76
N THR A 14 -0.18 -2.22 -15.53
CA THR A 14 -0.14 -3.66 -15.26
C THR A 14 0.95 -4.00 -14.23
N ASN A 15 0.86 -5.21 -13.66
CA ASN A 15 1.90 -5.72 -12.77
C ASN A 15 3.28 -5.78 -13.44
N ASP A 16 3.32 -6.16 -14.72
CA ASP A 16 4.58 -6.30 -15.47
C ASP A 16 5.23 -4.92 -15.67
N LYS A 17 4.44 -3.92 -16.07
CA LYS A 17 4.92 -2.53 -16.19
C LYS A 17 5.41 -1.98 -14.86
N LEU A 18 4.70 -2.27 -13.76
CA LEU A 18 5.13 -1.92 -12.40
C LEU A 18 6.47 -2.57 -12.07
N THR A 19 6.64 -3.87 -12.33
CA THR A 19 7.91 -4.55 -12.06
C THR A 19 9.06 -4.04 -12.92
N ASP A 20 8.79 -3.65 -14.17
CA ASP A 20 9.79 -3.08 -15.07
C ASP A 20 10.27 -1.71 -14.59
N ILE A 21 9.34 -0.83 -14.19
CA ILE A 21 9.64 0.51 -13.68
C ILE A 21 10.43 0.41 -12.36
N PHE A 22 9.90 -0.31 -11.38
CA PHE A 22 10.44 -0.31 -10.01
C PHE A 22 11.53 -1.36 -9.78
N GLY A 23 11.65 -2.38 -10.62
CA GLY A 23 12.57 -3.50 -10.43
C GLY A 23 12.30 -4.31 -9.17
N CYS A 24 11.05 -4.35 -8.70
CA CYS A 24 10.65 -5.07 -7.49
C CYS A 24 10.05 -6.45 -7.81
N SER A 25 9.78 -7.26 -6.79
CA SER A 25 9.06 -8.54 -6.93
C SER A 25 7.67 -8.34 -7.57
N PRO A 26 7.18 -9.28 -8.42
CA PRO A 26 5.83 -9.24 -8.97
C PRO A 26 4.73 -9.57 -7.94
N GLN A 27 5.10 -10.03 -6.74
CA GLN A 27 4.16 -10.50 -5.72
C GLN A 27 4.41 -9.83 -4.36
N GLY A 28 3.33 -9.75 -3.57
CA GLY A 28 3.30 -9.19 -2.22
C GLY A 28 2.66 -7.79 -2.15
N GLY A 29 2.26 -7.38 -0.95
CA GLY A 29 1.77 -6.03 -0.66
C GLY A 29 2.91 -5.02 -0.55
N MET A 30 3.99 -5.37 0.15
CA MET A 30 5.19 -4.54 0.28
C MET A 30 6.33 -5.10 -0.57
N ARG A 31 6.73 -4.37 -1.62
CA ARG A 31 7.68 -4.83 -2.64
C ARG A 31 8.91 -3.94 -2.66
N ARG A 32 9.97 -4.39 -1.98
CA ARG A 32 11.23 -3.64 -1.88
C ARG A 32 12.13 -3.93 -3.08
N SER A 33 12.64 -2.88 -3.71
CA SER A 33 13.71 -2.96 -4.73
C SER A 33 14.97 -2.29 -4.22
N LYS A 34 16.07 -3.04 -4.13
CA LYS A 34 17.39 -2.47 -3.82
C LYS A 34 18.00 -1.74 -5.02
N LYS A 35 17.68 -2.17 -6.25
CA LYS A 35 18.21 -1.61 -7.51
C LYS A 35 17.79 -0.15 -7.71
N THR A 36 16.50 0.13 -7.52
CA THR A 36 15.92 1.48 -7.66
C THR A 36 15.85 2.22 -6.33
N ASN A 37 16.26 1.57 -5.24
CA ASN A 37 16.11 2.04 -3.88
C ASN A 37 14.66 2.47 -3.54
N THR A 38 13.65 1.76 -4.05
CA THR A 38 12.22 2.04 -3.77
C THR A 38 11.53 0.95 -2.93
N LEU A 39 10.45 1.32 -2.26
CA LEU A 39 9.47 0.41 -1.65
C LEU A 39 8.10 0.68 -2.26
N VAL A 40 7.57 -0.29 -3.00
CA VAL A 40 6.22 -0.20 -3.56
C VAL A 40 5.22 -0.84 -2.59
N LEU A 41 4.14 -0.13 -2.28
CA LEU A 41 3.03 -0.56 -1.44
C LEU A 41 1.82 -0.81 -2.33
N ILE A 42 1.24 -2.01 -2.25
CA ILE A 42 0.05 -2.42 -2.98
C ILE A 42 -1.06 -2.66 -1.97
N SER A 43 -2.08 -1.80 -2.00
CA SER A 43 -3.34 -2.06 -1.32
C SER A 43 -4.33 -2.68 -2.30
N ASN A 44 -4.85 -3.86 -1.98
CA ASN A 44 -5.73 -4.61 -2.89
C ASN A 44 -7.13 -4.74 -2.28
N HIS A 45 -8.09 -4.02 -2.87
CA HIS A 45 -9.48 -3.93 -2.43
C HIS A 45 -10.40 -4.92 -3.14
N ASP A 46 -9.95 -5.48 -4.27
CA ASP A 46 -10.68 -6.47 -5.08
C ASP A 46 -10.85 -7.82 -4.36
N LYS A 47 -9.92 -8.17 -3.46
CA LYS A 47 -9.96 -9.45 -2.76
C LYS A 47 -10.98 -9.45 -1.62
N LEU A 48 -12.10 -10.15 -1.84
CA LEU A 48 -13.14 -10.39 -0.82
C LEU A 48 -12.60 -10.95 0.51
N ASN A 49 -11.52 -11.74 0.47
CA ASN A 49 -10.87 -12.33 1.66
C ASN A 49 -9.54 -11.64 2.03
N ASN A 50 -9.37 -10.35 1.72
CA ASN A 50 -8.19 -9.63 2.18
C ASN A 50 -8.26 -9.43 3.71
N PRO A 51 -7.33 -10.01 4.51
CA PRO A 51 -7.33 -9.83 5.97
C PRO A 51 -6.88 -8.42 6.39
N TYR A 52 -6.43 -7.59 5.44
CA TYR A 52 -5.94 -6.24 5.69
C TYR A 52 -7.04 -5.20 5.49
N ASN A 53 -7.23 -4.34 6.49
CA ASN A 53 -8.21 -3.26 6.46
C ASN A 53 -7.53 -1.91 6.14
N ASP A 54 -6.97 -1.82 4.95
CA ASP A 54 -6.38 -0.59 4.42
C ASP A 54 -7.47 0.43 4.06
N ARG A 55 -7.27 1.70 4.41
CA ARG A 55 -8.32 2.71 4.27
C ARG A 55 -7.81 4.15 4.30
N TRP A 56 -8.53 5.04 3.63
CA TRP A 56 -8.37 6.48 3.79
C TRP A 56 -9.14 6.99 5.01
N ILE A 57 -8.51 7.84 5.81
CA ILE A 57 -9.15 8.67 6.85
C ILE A 57 -8.72 10.12 6.58
N GLY A 58 -9.64 10.89 6.00
CA GLY A 58 -9.28 12.21 5.46
C GLY A 58 -8.25 12.08 4.34
N ASN A 59 -7.10 12.73 4.50
CA ASN A 59 -5.97 12.69 3.56
C ASN A 59 -4.85 11.72 3.98
N ILE A 60 -5.08 10.90 5.00
CA ILE A 60 -4.11 9.90 5.48
C ILE A 60 -4.56 8.51 5.06
N PHE A 61 -3.68 7.77 4.40
CA PHE A 61 -3.89 6.37 4.08
C PHE A 61 -3.34 5.49 5.20
N HIS A 62 -4.20 4.71 5.82
CA HIS A 62 -3.86 3.77 6.88
C HIS A 62 -3.54 2.41 6.24
N TYR A 63 -2.26 2.15 6.02
CA TYR A 63 -1.78 0.92 5.37
C TYR A 63 -1.44 -0.15 6.42
N THR A 64 -1.95 -1.36 6.26
CA THR A 64 -1.69 -2.48 7.18
C THR A 64 -0.36 -3.16 6.87
N GLY A 65 0.44 -3.40 7.90
CA GLY A 65 1.73 -4.07 7.85
C GLY A 65 1.67 -5.46 7.19
N MET A 66 2.82 -5.94 6.73
CA MET A 66 2.92 -7.29 6.18
C MET A 66 2.98 -8.36 7.28
N GLY A 67 2.53 -9.56 6.91
CA GLY A 67 2.45 -10.75 7.76
C GLY A 67 1.00 -11.20 7.79
N MET A 68 0.70 -12.43 7.37
CA MET A 68 -0.69 -12.92 7.16
C MET A 68 -1.27 -13.68 8.35
N GLU A 69 -0.42 -14.16 9.25
CA GLU A 69 -0.79 -14.99 10.39
C GLU A 69 -0.07 -14.49 11.65
N GLY A 70 -0.76 -14.58 12.79
CA GLY A 70 -0.23 -14.17 14.09
C GLY A 70 0.07 -12.66 14.19
N ASP A 71 0.53 -12.26 15.38
CA ASP A 71 0.85 -10.88 15.69
C ASP A 71 2.02 -10.36 14.83
N GLN A 72 1.82 -9.18 14.25
CA GLN A 72 2.84 -8.55 13.43
C GLN A 72 3.91 -7.86 14.29
N SER A 73 5.11 -7.77 13.72
CA SER A 73 6.24 -7.04 14.30
C SER A 73 6.72 -5.94 13.35
N LEU A 74 7.14 -4.80 13.91
CA LEU A 74 7.82 -3.75 13.14
C LEU A 74 9.20 -4.20 12.66
N ASP A 75 9.86 -5.14 13.34
CA ASP A 75 11.15 -5.66 12.89
C ASP A 75 11.04 -6.67 11.74
N PHE A 76 9.83 -7.04 11.36
CA PHE A 76 9.60 -8.03 10.32
C PHE A 76 9.75 -7.44 8.91
N LYS A 77 10.81 -7.87 8.20
CA LYS A 77 11.01 -7.64 6.75
C LYS A 77 10.76 -6.18 6.34
N GLN A 78 9.69 -5.91 5.57
CA GLN A 78 9.42 -4.58 5.02
C GLN A 78 8.64 -3.67 5.97
N ASN A 79 8.04 -4.20 7.04
CA ASN A 79 7.54 -3.37 8.14
C ASN A 79 8.70 -2.54 8.70
N LYS A 80 9.87 -3.15 8.87
CA LYS A 80 11.09 -2.49 9.35
C LYS A 80 11.55 -1.40 8.40
N THR A 81 11.52 -1.69 7.10
CA THR A 81 11.89 -0.72 6.06
C THR A 81 10.95 0.48 6.07
N LEU A 82 9.63 0.27 6.10
CA LEU A 82 8.65 1.36 6.12
C LEU A 82 8.70 2.15 7.42
N ALA A 83 8.81 1.49 8.58
CA ALA A 83 8.93 2.13 9.89
C ALA A 83 10.15 3.07 9.98
N ASN A 84 11.26 2.69 9.35
CA ASN A 84 12.49 3.47 9.33
C ASN A 84 12.62 4.38 8.10
N SER A 85 11.59 4.53 7.29
CA SER A 85 11.64 5.29 6.03
C SER A 85 12.01 6.77 6.25
N LYS A 86 11.51 7.41 7.31
CA LYS A 86 11.87 8.78 7.71
C LYS A 86 13.37 8.99 7.93
N ASN A 87 14.09 7.94 8.33
CA ASN A 87 15.53 8.00 8.57
C ASN A 87 16.36 7.68 7.31
N ASN A 88 15.71 7.42 6.17
CA ASN A 88 16.34 7.04 4.91
C ASN A 88 15.84 7.95 3.78
N PRO A 89 16.35 9.19 3.64
CA PRO A 89 15.81 10.18 2.71
C PRO A 89 15.88 9.77 1.23
N ASN A 90 16.75 8.82 0.89
CA ASN A 90 16.89 8.30 -0.47
C ASN A 90 15.92 7.15 -0.81
N LEU A 91 15.15 6.65 0.17
CA LEU A 91 14.15 5.61 -0.03
C LEU A 91 12.85 6.24 -0.53
N GLY A 92 12.51 6.00 -1.81
CA GLY A 92 11.20 6.36 -2.34
C GLY A 92 10.14 5.32 -1.95
N VAL A 93 8.99 5.76 -1.45
CA VAL A 93 7.87 4.88 -1.08
C VAL A 93 6.67 5.24 -1.95
N PHE A 94 6.14 4.28 -2.71
CA PHE A 94 5.12 4.54 -3.73
C PHE A 94 3.89 3.69 -3.46
N LEU A 95 2.71 4.31 -3.47
CA LEU A 95 1.44 3.64 -3.19
C LEU A 95 0.67 3.36 -4.47
N PHE A 96 0.16 2.13 -4.58
CA PHE A 96 -0.78 1.71 -5.59
C PHE A 96 -2.00 1.09 -4.93
N GLU A 97 -3.17 1.35 -5.50
CA GLU A 97 -4.43 0.71 -5.13
C GLU A 97 -4.93 -0.17 -6.27
N VAL A 98 -5.51 -1.31 -5.92
CA VAL A 98 -6.06 -2.29 -6.87
C VAL A 98 -7.53 -2.50 -6.55
N PHE A 99 -8.40 -2.02 -7.43
CA PHE A 99 -9.86 -2.14 -7.35
C PHE A 99 -10.42 -3.21 -8.29
N GLU A 100 -9.65 -3.53 -9.34
CA GLU A 100 -9.96 -4.58 -10.30
C GLU A 100 -8.71 -5.45 -10.52
N PRO A 101 -8.88 -6.75 -10.81
CA PRO A 101 -7.75 -7.64 -11.03
C PRO A 101 -6.80 -7.10 -12.11
N LYS A 102 -5.51 -7.07 -11.78
CA LYS A 102 -4.39 -6.67 -12.68
C LYS A 102 -4.34 -5.19 -13.06
N LYS A 103 -5.26 -4.35 -12.57
CA LYS A 103 -5.23 -2.88 -12.76
C LYS A 103 -4.68 -2.21 -11.50
N TYR A 104 -3.47 -1.68 -11.59
CA TYR A 104 -2.79 -1.00 -10.49
C TYR A 104 -2.89 0.51 -10.70
N VAL A 105 -3.69 1.18 -9.88
CA VAL A 105 -3.85 2.63 -9.90
C VAL A 105 -2.71 3.24 -9.10
N TYR A 106 -1.87 4.06 -9.74
CA TYR A 106 -0.82 4.79 -9.07
C TYR A 106 -1.41 5.93 -8.26
N VAL A 107 -1.17 5.93 -6.95
CA VAL A 107 -1.65 7.01 -6.05
C VAL A 107 -0.62 8.13 -5.96
N GLY A 108 0.66 7.77 -5.86
CA GLY A 108 1.75 8.73 -5.73
C GLY A 108 2.87 8.27 -4.80
N GLU A 109 3.88 9.13 -4.65
CA GLU A 109 4.92 8.97 -3.63
C GLU A 109 4.38 9.40 -2.26
N VAL A 110 4.57 8.54 -1.26
CA VAL A 110 4.06 8.71 0.09
C VAL A 110 5.18 8.73 1.12
N GLU A 111 4.86 9.27 2.29
CA GLU A 111 5.71 9.24 3.47
C GLU A 111 4.88 9.00 4.73
N LEU A 112 5.53 8.57 5.81
CA LEU A 112 4.86 8.40 7.10
C LEU A 112 4.32 9.75 7.61
N ALA A 113 3.01 9.85 7.74
CA ALA A 113 2.35 11.00 8.33
C ALA A 113 2.59 11.07 9.84
N ASP A 114 2.54 9.92 10.51
CA ASP A 114 2.74 9.78 11.96
C ASP A 114 3.50 8.48 12.29
N ARG A 115 3.65 8.16 13.59
CA ARG A 115 4.21 6.90 14.09
C ARG A 115 3.25 5.75 13.76
N PRO A 116 3.78 4.59 13.32
CA PRO A 116 2.97 3.38 13.22
C PRO A 116 2.34 3.02 14.56
N TYR A 117 1.13 2.48 14.53
CA TYR A 117 0.37 2.10 15.72
C TYR A 117 -0.29 0.73 15.53
N GLN A 118 -0.85 0.14 16.59
CA GLN A 118 -1.44 -1.20 16.52
C GLN A 118 -2.97 -1.17 16.46
N GLU A 119 -3.54 -2.09 15.69
CA GLU A 119 -4.97 -2.39 15.66
C GLU A 119 -5.19 -3.91 15.77
N LYS A 120 -6.41 -4.32 16.17
CA LYS A 120 -6.84 -5.71 16.07
C LYS A 120 -7.51 -5.96 14.73
N GLN A 121 -7.02 -6.94 13.99
CA GLN A 121 -7.63 -7.43 12.74
C GLN A 121 -7.68 -8.96 12.76
N ARG A 122 -8.53 -9.55 11.90
CA ARG A 122 -8.49 -11.00 11.69
C ARG A 122 -7.29 -11.35 10.80
N ASP A 123 -6.66 -12.47 11.08
CA ASP A 123 -5.63 -13.04 10.23
C ASP A 123 -6.25 -13.87 9.10
N ALA A 124 -5.41 -14.51 8.27
CA ALA A 124 -5.88 -15.34 7.16
C ALA A 124 -6.74 -16.55 7.59
N ASN A 125 -6.67 -16.95 8.86
CA ASN A 125 -7.45 -18.06 9.44
C ASN A 125 -8.68 -17.55 10.23
N GLY A 126 -8.95 -16.24 10.20
CA GLY A 126 -10.05 -15.62 10.93
C GLY A 126 -9.77 -15.36 12.41
N ILE A 127 -8.53 -15.53 12.88
CA ILE A 127 -8.12 -15.35 14.27
C ILE A 127 -7.77 -13.89 14.52
N ASN A 128 -8.25 -13.32 15.62
CA ASN A 128 -7.88 -11.96 16.02
C ASN A 128 -6.39 -11.87 16.35
N ARG A 129 -5.72 -10.88 15.79
CA ARG A 129 -4.29 -10.60 15.99
C ARG A 129 -4.00 -9.11 16.05
N ASN A 130 -2.86 -8.75 16.61
CA ASN A 130 -2.31 -7.40 16.54
C ASN A 130 -1.61 -7.19 15.19
N VAL A 131 -2.03 -6.16 14.46
CA VAL A 131 -1.36 -5.71 13.23
C VAL A 131 -0.77 -4.33 13.43
N TRP A 132 0.23 -3.98 12.62
CA TRP A 132 0.78 -2.63 12.59
C TRP A 132 0.12 -1.81 11.48
N ILE A 133 -0.31 -0.61 11.79
CA ILE A 133 -0.86 0.35 10.84
C ILE A 133 0.17 1.45 10.61
N PHE A 134 0.43 1.73 9.33
CA PHE A 134 1.32 2.77 8.87
C PHE A 134 0.47 3.92 8.31
N PRO A 135 0.35 5.05 9.04
CA PRO A 135 -0.33 6.23 8.52
C PRO A 135 0.56 6.93 7.50
N LEU A 136 0.07 7.05 6.27
CA LEU A 136 0.81 7.56 5.10
C LEU A 136 0.12 8.80 4.52
N LYS A 137 0.91 9.79 4.10
CA LYS A 137 0.44 10.96 3.35
C LYS A 137 1.23 11.10 2.05
N LEU A 138 0.62 11.72 1.04
CA LEU A 138 1.31 12.08 -0.20
C LEU A 138 2.36 13.18 0.07
N LYS A 139 3.56 13.04 -0.52
CA LYS A 139 4.66 13.99 -0.28
C LYS A 139 4.37 15.41 -0.79
N ASP A 140 3.70 15.51 -1.94
CA ASP A 140 3.51 16.79 -2.63
C ASP A 140 2.21 17.52 -2.24
N ASN A 141 1.59 17.16 -1.11
CA ASN A 141 0.30 17.71 -0.66
C ASN A 141 -0.86 17.57 -1.68
N TYR A 142 -0.71 16.70 -2.69
CA TYR A 142 -1.82 16.35 -3.56
C TYR A 142 -2.94 15.67 -2.77
N LEU A 143 -4.18 15.92 -3.16
CA LEU A 143 -5.31 15.10 -2.73
C LEU A 143 -5.15 13.72 -3.37
N PRO A 144 -5.61 12.64 -2.71
CA PRO A 144 -5.67 11.33 -3.36
C PRO A 144 -6.45 11.46 -4.68
N PRO A 145 -6.05 10.72 -5.74
CA PRO A 145 -6.80 10.72 -6.99
C PRO A 145 -8.27 10.39 -6.69
N VAL A 146 -9.19 11.15 -7.31
CA VAL A 146 -10.63 10.92 -7.11
C VAL A 146 -10.96 9.56 -7.70
N ILE A 147 -11.13 8.59 -6.82
CA ILE A 147 -11.60 7.26 -7.20
C ILE A 147 -13.06 7.44 -7.60
N LEU A 148 -13.37 7.17 -8.86
CA LEU A 148 -14.70 7.36 -9.42
C LEU A 148 -15.71 6.60 -8.56
N LYS A 149 -16.79 7.29 -8.21
CA LYS A 149 -17.83 6.78 -7.31
C LYS A 149 -18.42 5.44 -7.78
N GLU A 150 -18.50 5.26 -9.09
CA GLU A 150 -18.89 4.02 -9.77
C GLU A 150 -18.01 2.83 -9.38
N THR A 151 -16.69 3.03 -9.28
CA THR A 151 -15.74 1.98 -8.85
C THR A 151 -15.96 1.58 -7.40
N LEU A 152 -16.34 2.52 -6.54
CA LEU A 152 -16.62 2.27 -5.13
C LEU A 152 -17.98 1.56 -4.93
N GLU A 153 -19.00 1.98 -5.69
CA GLU A 153 -20.34 1.38 -5.68
C GLU A 153 -20.32 -0.07 -6.21
N ASP A 154 -19.54 -0.35 -7.25
CA ASP A 154 -19.32 -1.71 -7.77
C ASP A 154 -18.64 -2.63 -6.73
N LEU A 155 -17.68 -2.11 -5.96
CA LEU A 155 -17.01 -2.88 -4.90
C LEU A 155 -17.92 -3.16 -3.72
N ILE A 156 -18.80 -2.23 -3.38
CA ILE A 156 -19.80 -2.41 -2.30
C ILE A 156 -20.83 -3.46 -2.72
N SER A 157 -21.36 -3.39 -3.94
CA SER A 157 -22.36 -4.38 -4.40
C SER A 157 -21.80 -5.80 -4.52
N LYS A 158 -20.50 -5.95 -4.82
CA LYS A 158 -19.81 -7.25 -4.84
C LYS A 158 -19.53 -7.81 -3.45
N ARG A 159 -19.57 -6.99 -2.39
CA ARG A 159 -19.39 -7.44 -0.99
C ARG A 159 -20.71 -7.86 -0.32
N GLU A 160 -21.85 -7.39 -0.82
CA GLU A 160 -23.19 -7.66 -0.28
C GLU A 160 -23.89 -8.87 -0.92
N ASN A 161 -23.33 -9.43 -2.01
CA ASN A 161 -23.78 -10.67 -2.65
C ASN A 161 -22.84 -11.84 -2.34
#